data_AF-T0VIA5-F1
#
_entry.id   AF-T0VIA5-F1
#
_cell.length_a   1.000
_cell.length_b   1.000
_cell.length_c   1.000
_cell.angle_alpha   90.00
_cell.angle_beta   90.00
_cell.angle_gamma   90.00
#
_symmetry.space_group_name_H-M   'P 1'
#
loop_
_entity.id
_entity.type
_entity.pdbx_description
1 polymer ?
#
loop_
_entity_poly.entity_id
_entity_poly.type
_entity_poly.pdbx_seq_one_letter_code
_entity_poly.pdbx_strand_id
1 'polypeptide(L)'
;MEQLKLNKYFDYSLEPRRAILFQDVKSNYASIECVQRNLNPLTTSLCVMSRADHSKGLTLASSPTFKKVFGMKNVSRASDLPFLIETRKFNYPQWYRTHTDIHGQRTEPTLQYVAFIESWAKRTWIVPPQMQLYVDYKIEVTDILTNYTSIDEIHSYSID
;
A
#
# COMPACT_ATOMS: atom_id res chain seq x y z
N MET A 1 7.83 -19.23 -45.00
CA MET A 1 8.27 -18.85 -43.64
C MET A 1 8.91 -17.48 -43.76
N GLU A 2 8.07 -16.46 -43.71
CA GLU A 2 8.48 -15.07 -43.92
C GLU A 2 8.92 -14.52 -42.56
N GLN A 3 10.23 -14.46 -42.34
CA GLN A 3 10.78 -13.78 -41.18
C GLN A 3 10.30 -12.33 -41.22
N LEU A 4 9.46 -11.99 -40.24
CA LEU A 4 9.07 -10.62 -39.94
C LEU A 4 10.31 -9.72 -40.06
N LYS A 5 10.26 -8.76 -40.99
CA LYS A 5 11.21 -7.65 -41.08
C LYS A 5 11.15 -6.87 -39.75
N LEU A 6 11.85 -7.36 -38.73
CA LEU A 6 12.13 -6.57 -37.55
C LEU A 6 12.99 -5.39 -37.99
N ASN A 7 12.65 -4.24 -37.42
CA ASN A 7 13.22 -2.92 -37.58
C ASN A 7 14.68 -2.95 -38.10
N LYS A 8 14.93 -2.37 -39.28
CA LYS A 8 16.22 -2.40 -40.02
C LYS A 8 17.43 -1.79 -39.27
N TYR A 9 17.18 -1.28 -38.06
CA TYR A 9 18.12 -0.56 -37.21
C TYR A 9 18.56 -1.34 -35.97
N PHE A 10 17.89 -2.44 -35.61
CA PHE A 10 18.20 -3.20 -34.38
C PHE A 10 18.32 -4.70 -34.69
N ASP A 11 19.50 -5.26 -34.46
CA ASP A 11 19.75 -6.70 -34.50
C ASP A 11 19.62 -7.30 -33.09
N TYR A 12 18.41 -7.72 -32.75
CA TYR A 12 18.11 -8.37 -31.46
C TYR A 12 18.80 -9.73 -31.26
N SER A 13 19.49 -10.28 -32.27
CA SER A 13 20.30 -11.50 -32.09
C SER A 13 21.61 -11.24 -31.34
N LEU A 14 22.08 -9.97 -31.34
CA LEU A 14 23.27 -9.53 -30.62
C LEU A 14 23.00 -9.15 -29.17
N GLU A 15 21.73 -8.94 -28.82
CA GLU A 15 21.34 -8.58 -27.46
C GLU A 15 21.48 -9.78 -26.50
N PRO A 16 21.99 -9.56 -25.26
CA PRO A 16 22.13 -10.63 -24.29
C PRO A 16 20.76 -11.18 -23.89
N ARG A 17 20.58 -12.49 -24.04
CA ARG A 17 19.39 -13.19 -23.56
C ARG A 17 19.56 -13.54 -22.09
N ARG A 18 18.72 -12.95 -21.24
CA ARG A 18 18.72 -13.20 -19.79
C ARG A 18 17.30 -13.46 -19.30
N ALA A 19 17.15 -14.33 -18.30
CA ALA A 19 15.93 -14.42 -17.52
C ALA A 19 16.05 -13.39 -16.38
N ILE A 20 15.07 -12.49 -16.26
CA ILE A 20 15.07 -11.44 -15.23
C ILE A 20 13.80 -11.60 -14.41
N LEU A 21 13.95 -11.68 -13.09
CA LEU A 21 12.86 -11.70 -12.13
C LEU A 21 12.68 -10.31 -11.52
N PHE A 22 11.47 -9.78 -11.61
CA PHE A 22 11.07 -8.58 -10.88
C PHE A 22 10.18 -9.01 -9.71
N GLN A 23 10.56 -8.61 -8.49
CA GLN A 23 9.85 -8.92 -7.26
C GLN A 23 9.46 -7.61 -6.56
N ASP A 24 8.20 -7.53 -6.14
CA ASP A 24 7.63 -6.40 -5.40
C ASP A 24 6.73 -6.98 -4.29
N VAL A 25 7.03 -6.63 -3.02
CA VAL A 25 6.24 -7.08 -1.88
C VAL A 25 4.98 -6.24 -1.74
N LYS A 26 3.84 -6.86 -2.04
CA LYS A 26 2.54 -6.19 -1.93
C LYS A 26 2.27 -5.68 -0.52
N SER A 27 2.08 -4.36 -0.41
CA SER A 27 1.77 -3.68 0.85
C SER A 27 2.85 -3.88 1.92
N ASN A 28 4.12 -3.91 1.51
CA ASN A 28 5.29 -4.28 2.30
C ASN A 28 5.22 -3.89 3.79
N TYR A 29 5.27 -2.59 4.11
CA TYR A 29 5.30 -2.15 5.52
C TYR A 29 4.07 -2.60 6.31
N ALA A 30 2.88 -2.58 5.70
CA ALA A 30 1.68 -3.03 6.40
C ALA A 30 1.70 -4.55 6.66
N SER A 31 2.30 -5.32 5.75
CA SER A 31 2.49 -6.76 5.92
C SER A 31 3.49 -7.06 7.03
N ILE A 32 4.63 -6.38 7.07
CA ILE A 32 5.65 -6.49 8.13
C ILE A 32 5.04 -6.12 9.49
N GLU A 33 4.34 -5.00 9.58
CA GLU A 33 3.71 -4.54 10.83
C GLU A 33 2.61 -5.51 11.33
N CYS A 34 1.93 -6.22 10.42
CA CYS A 34 1.01 -7.30 10.79
C CYS A 34 1.77 -8.49 11.39
N VAL A 35 2.79 -9.00 10.70
CA VAL A 35 3.58 -10.14 11.15
C VAL A 35 4.22 -9.86 12.50
N GLN A 36 4.82 -8.68 12.68
CA GLN A 36 5.44 -8.26 13.95
C GLN A 36 4.45 -8.22 15.13
N ARG A 37 3.15 -8.13 14.85
CA ARG A 37 2.06 -8.13 15.85
C ARG A 37 1.35 -9.48 15.96
N ASN A 38 1.86 -10.53 15.32
CA ASN A 38 1.19 -11.83 15.20
C ASN A 38 -0.22 -11.72 14.56
N LEU A 39 -0.38 -10.80 13.60
CA LEU A 39 -1.61 -10.59 12.84
C LEU A 39 -1.46 -11.14 11.41
N ASN A 40 -2.56 -11.62 10.84
CA ASN A 40 -2.56 -12.12 9.46
C ASN A 40 -2.62 -10.93 8.47
N PRO A 41 -1.62 -10.74 7.59
CA PRO A 41 -1.53 -9.57 6.70
C PRO A 41 -2.59 -9.53 5.60
N LEU A 42 -3.21 -10.67 5.25
CA LEU A 42 -4.23 -10.75 4.21
C LEU A 42 -5.64 -10.43 4.70
N THR A 43 -5.87 -10.54 6.01
CA THR A 43 -7.21 -10.38 6.61
C THR A 43 -7.31 -9.21 7.58
N THR A 44 -6.20 -8.80 8.20
CA THR A 44 -6.17 -7.69 9.16
C THR A 44 -6.27 -6.34 8.47
N SER A 45 -7.14 -5.46 8.98
CA SER A 45 -7.17 -4.04 8.59
C SER A 45 -6.12 -3.26 9.37
N LEU A 46 -5.00 -2.96 8.71
CA LEU A 46 -3.89 -2.17 9.25
C LEU A 46 -3.46 -1.08 8.27
N CYS A 47 -3.11 0.10 8.80
CA CYS A 47 -2.54 1.23 8.09
C CYS A 47 -1.30 1.76 8.85
N VAL A 48 -0.18 1.86 8.13
CA VAL A 48 1.05 2.50 8.60
C VAL A 48 0.96 3.98 8.26
N MET A 49 1.02 4.83 9.29
CA MET A 49 0.81 6.27 9.12
C MET A 49 1.84 7.08 9.91
N SER A 50 2.49 8.02 9.23
CA SER A 50 3.35 9.00 9.89
C SER A 50 2.50 10.04 10.63
N ARG A 51 2.79 10.24 11.91
CA ARG A 51 2.04 11.14 12.82
C ARG A 51 2.94 12.16 13.53
N ALA A 52 4.11 12.49 12.97
CA ALA A 52 4.95 13.57 13.50
C ALA A 52 4.15 14.86 13.69
N ASP A 53 4.51 15.70 14.67
CA ASP A 53 3.74 16.85 15.16
C ASP A 53 3.35 17.90 14.09
N HIS A 54 3.98 17.85 12.91
CA HIS A 54 3.67 18.70 11.75
C HIS A 54 3.22 17.93 10.49
N SER A 55 3.15 16.60 10.56
CA SER A 55 2.68 15.77 9.47
C SER A 55 1.16 15.63 9.55
N LYS A 56 0.46 15.95 8.46
CA LYS A 56 -1.01 15.83 8.34
C LYS A 56 -1.49 14.36 8.27
N GLY A 57 -0.83 13.44 8.99
CA GLY A 57 -1.13 12.00 9.01
C GLY A 57 -0.93 11.36 7.63
N LEU A 58 0.31 11.16 7.18
CA LEU A 58 0.55 10.57 5.84
C LEU A 58 0.51 9.04 5.92
N THR A 59 -0.40 8.41 5.18
CA THR A 59 -0.40 6.95 4.97
C THR A 59 0.83 6.55 4.15
N LEU A 60 1.68 5.71 4.74
CA LEU A 60 2.88 5.18 4.09
C LEU A 60 2.61 3.81 3.46
N ALA A 61 1.80 2.99 4.14
CA ALA A 61 1.34 1.72 3.60
C ALA A 61 0.01 1.34 4.23
N SER A 62 -0.75 0.50 3.53
CA SER A 62 -2.01 -0.03 4.03
C SER A 62 -2.18 -1.48 3.58
N SER A 63 -2.71 -2.30 4.49
CA SER A 63 -3.04 -3.70 4.23
C SER A 63 -4.09 -3.84 3.11
N PRO A 64 -4.14 -5.01 2.43
CA PRO A 64 -5.19 -5.31 1.45
C PRO A 64 -6.61 -5.13 2.01
N THR A 65 -6.87 -5.58 3.24
CA THR A 65 -8.18 -5.42 3.89
C THR A 65 -8.53 -3.95 4.09
N PHE A 66 -7.60 -3.14 4.60
CA PHE A 66 -7.83 -1.70 4.81
C PHE A 66 -8.24 -1.01 3.50
N LYS A 67 -7.51 -1.26 2.42
CA LYS A 67 -7.80 -0.71 1.08
C LYS A 67 -9.19 -1.14 0.59
N LYS A 68 -9.51 -2.43 0.74
CA LYS A 68 -10.79 -3.01 0.30
C LYS A 68 -11.97 -2.40 1.05
N VAL A 69 -11.86 -2.27 2.37
CA VAL A 69 -12.94 -1.80 3.24
C VAL A 69 -13.20 -0.31 3.06
N PHE A 70 -12.14 0.51 3.00
CA PHE A 70 -12.27 1.96 2.96
C PHE A 70 -12.19 2.55 1.55
N GLY A 71 -12.07 1.72 0.50
CA GLY A 71 -12.01 2.17 -0.89
C GLY A 71 -10.78 3.02 -1.22
N MET A 72 -9.67 2.83 -0.50
CA MET A 72 -8.53 3.73 -0.55
C MET A 72 -7.46 3.30 -1.56
N LYS A 73 -6.83 4.30 -2.19
CA LYS A 73 -5.60 4.14 -2.97
C LYS A 73 -4.36 4.31 -2.07
N ASN A 74 -3.21 3.84 -2.56
CA ASN A 74 -1.98 3.64 -1.77
C ASN A 74 -1.47 4.89 -1.04
N VAL A 75 -1.73 6.10 -1.53
CA VAL A 75 -1.30 7.35 -0.88
C VAL A 75 -2.53 8.16 -0.48
N SER A 76 -2.64 8.45 0.82
CA SER A 76 -3.72 9.23 1.39
C SER A 76 -3.25 9.95 2.66
N ARG A 77 -3.93 11.04 3.01
CA ARG A 77 -3.76 11.71 4.30
C ARG A 77 -4.85 11.25 5.27
N ALA A 78 -4.62 11.47 6.56
CA ALA A 78 -5.63 11.24 7.60
C ALA A 78 -6.95 11.94 7.29
N SER A 79 -6.90 13.15 6.71
CA SER A 79 -8.08 13.91 6.28
C SER A 79 -8.87 13.25 5.15
N ASP A 80 -8.25 12.37 4.37
CA ASP A 80 -8.89 11.69 3.25
C ASP A 80 -9.60 10.40 3.69
N LEU A 81 -9.38 9.95 4.93
CA LEU A 81 -10.04 8.78 5.50
C LEU A 81 -11.55 9.02 5.67
N PRO A 82 -12.39 7.99 5.44
CA PRO A 82 -13.83 8.08 5.69
C PRO A 82 -14.17 8.05 7.20
N PHE A 83 -13.17 8.02 8.07
CA PHE A 83 -13.32 8.09 9.53
C PHE A 83 -12.22 8.96 10.15
N LEU A 84 -12.52 9.55 11.31
CA LEU A 84 -11.57 10.28 12.12
C LEU A 84 -10.71 9.31 12.92
N ILE A 85 -9.38 9.47 12.92
CA ILE A 85 -8.45 8.52 13.52
C ILE A 85 -8.59 8.46 15.04
N GLU A 86 -8.85 9.59 15.68
CA GLU A 86 -8.92 9.73 17.13
C GLU A 86 -10.21 9.11 17.67
N THR A 87 -11.34 9.41 17.04
CA THR A 87 -12.67 9.03 17.54
C THR A 87 -13.21 7.77 16.89
N ARG A 88 -12.63 7.33 15.77
CA ARG A 88 -13.13 6.24 14.90
C ARG A 88 -14.56 6.46 14.39
N LYS A 89 -15.01 7.72 14.42
CA LYS A 89 -16.30 8.15 13.91
C LYS A 89 -16.23 8.50 12.43
N PHE A 90 -17.36 8.37 11.74
CA PHE A 90 -17.45 8.69 10.32
C PHE A 90 -17.05 10.15 10.05
N ASN A 91 -16.28 10.36 8.97
CA ASN A 91 -15.76 11.67 8.60
C ASN A 91 -16.74 12.40 7.67
N TYR A 92 -17.79 12.97 8.26
CA TYR A 92 -18.79 13.77 7.53
C TYR A 92 -18.19 14.92 6.71
N PRO A 93 -17.23 15.72 7.22
CA PRO A 93 -16.59 16.76 6.42
C PRO A 93 -15.97 16.22 5.13
N GLN A 94 -15.25 15.11 5.21
CA GLN A 94 -14.65 14.47 4.03
C GLN A 94 -15.70 13.92 3.07
N TRP A 95 -16.78 13.32 3.60
CA TRP A 95 -17.89 12.84 2.79
C TRP A 95 -18.50 13.98 1.96
N TYR A 96 -18.91 15.08 2.58
CA TYR A 96 -19.51 16.19 1.85
C TYR A 96 -18.53 16.87 0.89
N ARG A 97 -17.22 16.88 1.17
CA ARG A 97 -16.20 17.36 0.21
C ARG A 97 -16.19 16.54 -1.09
N THR A 98 -16.54 15.27 -1.02
CA THR A 98 -16.46 14.32 -2.15
C THR A 98 -17.81 13.95 -2.76
N HIS A 99 -18.92 14.26 -2.06
CA HIS A 99 -20.30 13.92 -2.42
C HIS A 99 -21.18 15.18 -2.53
N THR A 100 -20.57 16.31 -2.91
CA THR A 100 -21.26 17.52 -3.33
C THR A 100 -20.97 17.72 -4.81
N ASP A 101 -22.03 17.91 -5.61
CA ASP A 101 -21.88 18.13 -7.05
C ASP A 101 -21.51 19.59 -7.38
N ILE A 102 -21.36 19.88 -8.67
CA ILE A 102 -21.03 21.23 -9.17
C ILE A 102 -22.12 22.27 -8.89
N HIS A 103 -23.34 21.83 -8.56
CA HIS A 103 -24.49 22.68 -8.24
C HIS A 103 -24.66 22.87 -6.73
N GLY A 104 -23.80 22.28 -5.90
CA GLY A 104 -23.88 22.34 -4.45
C GLY A 104 -24.86 21.35 -3.83
N GLN A 105 -25.44 20.43 -4.61
CA GLN A 105 -26.33 19.39 -4.10
C GLN A 105 -25.51 18.33 -3.37
N ARG A 106 -25.87 18.09 -2.10
CA ARG A 106 -25.23 17.11 -1.22
C ARG A 106 -25.96 15.78 -1.28
N THR A 107 -25.20 14.70 -1.34
CA THR A 107 -25.72 13.34 -1.10
C THR A 107 -25.47 12.96 0.35
N GLU A 108 -26.52 12.61 1.09
CA GLU A 108 -26.38 12.13 2.47
C GLU A 108 -25.87 10.68 2.51
N PRO A 109 -24.95 10.34 3.44
CA PRO A 109 -24.53 8.96 3.61
C PRO A 109 -25.65 8.14 4.25
N THR A 110 -25.83 6.89 3.82
CA THR A 110 -26.80 6.01 4.45
C THR A 110 -26.33 5.62 5.86
N LEU A 111 -27.28 5.44 6.80
CA LEU A 111 -26.96 4.98 8.16
C LEU A 111 -26.20 3.65 8.16
N GLN A 112 -26.53 2.75 7.23
CA GLN A 112 -25.85 1.47 7.05
C GLN A 112 -24.38 1.66 6.65
N TYR A 113 -24.09 2.59 5.74
CA TYR A 113 -22.72 2.88 5.31
C TYR A 113 -21.90 3.52 6.44
N VAL A 114 -22.48 4.49 7.16
CA VAL A 114 -21.85 5.10 8.34
C VAL A 114 -21.50 4.02 9.37
N ALA A 115 -22.46 3.14 9.71
CA ALA A 115 -22.23 2.05 10.65
C ALA A 115 -21.16 1.06 10.15
N PHE A 116 -21.16 0.74 8.86
CA PHE A 116 -20.13 -0.11 8.25
C PHE A 116 -18.74 0.49 8.44
N ILE A 117 -18.54 1.76 8.09
CA ILE A 117 -17.25 2.45 8.22
C ILE A 117 -16.80 2.51 9.68
N GLU A 118 -17.67 2.93 10.60
CA GLU A 118 -17.33 3.01 12.02
C GLU A 118 -16.99 1.63 12.62
N SER A 119 -17.70 0.57 12.21
CA SER A 119 -17.44 -0.80 12.69
C SER A 119 -16.04 -1.30 12.29
N TRP A 120 -15.58 -0.93 11.10
CA TRP A 120 -14.25 -1.28 10.62
C TRP A 120 -13.18 -0.35 11.18
N ALA A 121 -13.46 0.94 11.33
CA ALA A 121 -12.54 1.91 11.92
C ALA A 121 -12.14 1.51 13.35
N LYS A 122 -13.08 0.99 14.14
CA LYS A 122 -12.84 0.46 15.49
C LYS A 122 -11.90 -0.75 15.53
N ARG A 123 -11.90 -1.58 14.49
CA ARG A 123 -11.07 -2.80 14.38
C ARG A 123 -9.76 -2.57 13.62
N THR A 124 -9.52 -1.35 13.16
CA THR A 124 -8.40 -1.02 12.29
C THR A 124 -7.19 -0.53 13.09
N TRP A 125 -6.06 -1.18 12.86
CA TRP A 125 -4.77 -0.81 13.42
C TRP A 125 -4.21 0.40 12.66
N ILE A 126 -3.94 1.49 13.38
CA ILE A 126 -3.19 2.63 12.85
C ILE A 126 -1.88 2.67 13.60
N VAL A 127 -0.78 2.40 12.91
CA VAL A 127 0.54 2.21 13.53
C VAL A 127 1.57 3.20 12.97
N PRO A 128 2.52 3.67 13.78
CA PRO A 128 3.61 4.49 13.27
C PRO A 128 4.57 3.65 12.41
N PRO A 129 5.30 4.26 11.47
CA PRO A 129 6.34 3.55 10.73
C PRO A 129 7.52 3.16 11.61
N GLN A 130 8.05 1.95 11.42
CA GLN A 130 9.29 1.47 12.03
C GLN A 130 10.34 1.22 10.95
N MET A 131 11.07 2.25 10.55
CA MET A 131 11.97 2.16 9.40
C MET A 131 13.09 1.12 9.57
N GLN A 132 13.65 0.98 10.78
CA GLN A 132 14.68 -0.02 11.06
C GLN A 132 14.14 -1.43 10.84
N LEU A 133 12.95 -1.73 11.38
CA LEU A 133 12.28 -3.02 11.19
C LEU A 133 12.12 -3.37 9.70
N TYR A 134 11.77 -2.39 8.87
CA TYR A 134 11.60 -2.63 7.42
C TYR A 134 12.92 -2.91 6.71
N VAL A 135 14.00 -2.25 7.13
CA VAL A 135 15.35 -2.52 6.63
C VAL A 135 15.80 -3.93 7.03
N ASP A 136 15.55 -4.33 8.28
CA ASP A 136 15.92 -5.66 8.78
C ASP A 136 15.21 -6.76 7.96
N TYR A 137 13.90 -6.61 7.71
CA TYR A 137 13.16 -7.54 6.83
C TYR A 137 13.68 -7.58 5.39
N LYS A 138 14.13 -6.45 4.83
CA LYS A 138 14.71 -6.42 3.48
C LYS A 138 16.03 -7.19 3.42
N ILE A 139 16.84 -7.11 4.48
CA ILE A 139 18.07 -7.90 4.61
C ILE A 139 17.71 -9.39 4.63
N GLU A 140 16.75 -9.80 5.46
CA GLU A 140 16.31 -11.21 5.53
C GLU A 140 15.80 -11.74 4.18
N VAL A 141 14.99 -10.95 3.46
CA VAL A 141 14.50 -11.33 2.11
C VAL A 141 15.67 -11.46 1.14
N THR A 142 16.64 -10.55 1.20
CA THR A 142 17.83 -10.60 0.34
C THR A 142 18.65 -11.86 0.64
N ASP A 143 18.87 -12.18 1.91
CA ASP A 143 19.58 -13.39 2.33
C ASP A 143 18.88 -14.66 1.81
N ILE A 144 17.55 -14.71 1.83
CA ILE A 144 16.78 -15.82 1.25
C ILE A 144 17.05 -15.92 -0.27
N LEU A 145 17.06 -14.80 -0.99
CA LEU A 145 17.33 -14.78 -2.44
C LEU A 145 18.74 -15.25 -2.77
N THR A 146 19.73 -15.04 -1.90
CA THR A 146 21.11 -15.52 -2.11
C THR A 146 21.23 -17.06 -2.15
N ASN A 147 20.21 -17.78 -1.66
CA ASN A 147 20.16 -19.24 -1.83
C ASN A 147 19.90 -19.67 -3.28
N TYR A 148 19.47 -18.76 -4.15
CA TYR A 148 19.05 -19.05 -5.53
C TYR A 148 19.94 -18.38 -6.59
N THR A 149 20.59 -17.27 -6.26
CA THR A 149 21.42 -16.47 -7.17
C THR A 149 22.53 -15.76 -6.37
N SER A 150 23.60 -15.30 -7.02
CA SER A 150 24.67 -14.58 -6.33
C SER A 150 24.22 -13.17 -5.94
N ILE A 151 24.84 -12.59 -4.92
CA ILE A 151 24.55 -11.21 -4.50
C ILE A 151 24.80 -10.19 -5.62
N ASP A 152 25.78 -10.46 -6.50
CA ASP A 152 26.11 -9.59 -7.65
C ASP A 152 25.00 -9.55 -8.71
N GLU A 153 24.12 -10.55 -8.73
CA GLU A 153 22.96 -10.64 -9.62
C GLU A 153 21.67 -10.07 -8.98
N ILE A 154 21.69 -9.75 -7.68
CA ILE A 154 20.55 -9.15 -6.97
C ILE A 154 20.67 -7.63 -7.00
N HIS A 155 19.76 -7.00 -7.74
CA HIS A 155 19.70 -5.55 -7.84
C HIS A 155 18.54 -4.99 -7.01
N SER A 156 18.86 -4.40 -5.85
CA SER A 156 17.86 -3.71 -5.02
C SER A 156 17.48 -2.37 -5.65
N TYR A 157 16.25 -2.27 -6.14
CA TYR A 157 15.69 -1.03 -6.68
C TYR A 157 15.04 -0.16 -5.60
N SER A 158 14.31 -0.80 -4.67
CA SER A 158 13.66 -0.18 -3.52
C SER A 158 13.79 -1.07 -2.27
N ILE A 159 13.11 -0.64 -1.19
CA ILE A 159 13.09 -1.34 0.10
C ILE A 159 12.25 -2.63 0.09
N ASP A 160 11.36 -2.81 -0.89
CA ASP A 160 10.61 -4.04 -1.20
C ASP A 160 11.17 -4.79 -2.39
#